data_AF-A0A504YXA2-F1
#
_entry.id   AF-A0A504YXA2-F1
#
_cell.length_a   1.000
_cell.length_b   1.000
_cell.length_c   1.000
_cell.angle_alpha   90.00
_cell.angle_beta   90.00
_cell.angle_gamma   90.00
#
_symmetry.space_group_name_H-M   'P 1'
#
loop_
_entity.id
_entity.type
_entity.pdbx_description
1 polymer ?
#
loop_
_entity_poly.entity_id
_entity_poly.type
_entity_poly.pdbx_seq_one_letter_code
_entity_poly.pdbx_strand_id
1 'polypeptide(L)'
;MSLTDVVKKQTEVVCDMFQLQYASTPKVIIAGQTNLIFPYIRMPLEYILIELLKNAFRATIESRPRGASNLPPIHITLASDEIDFWVRISDHGGGIPQEIEHAIWEYHMSTPSAANVEAGWEKSQTPEVQELDVLPPPTASGGSLDPHIVVSRDALEDSISLPKPPPAYSQAPQIGGPQGFFSGLTQHQVALSIHGFGFGLPTSRAYAQFLGGDVQLYTIRPIGTDCFLRLRHIDGKAHSFRI
;
A
#
# COMPACT_ATOMS: atom_id res chain seq x y z
N MET A 1 5.09 2.32 22.15
CA MET A 1 5.99 2.08 21.01
C MET A 1 6.93 3.27 20.85
N SER A 2 8.13 3.06 20.32
CA SER A 2 9.01 4.14 19.86
C SER A 2 8.55 4.60 18.47
N LEU A 3 8.23 5.88 18.30
CA LEU A 3 7.84 6.43 16.99
C LEU A 3 9.02 6.41 16.02
N THR A 4 10.20 6.80 16.50
CA THR A 4 11.44 6.84 15.73
C THR A 4 11.79 5.49 15.12
N ASP A 5 11.62 4.39 15.87
CA ASP A 5 11.95 3.06 15.36
C ASP A 5 10.93 2.56 14.33
N VAL A 6 9.66 2.93 14.46
CA VAL A 6 8.64 2.65 13.44
C VAL A 6 8.95 3.44 12.16
N VAL A 7 9.24 4.74 12.26
CA VAL A 7 9.60 5.59 11.11
C VAL A 7 10.87 5.09 10.42
N LYS A 8 11.92 4.75 11.18
CA LYS A 8 13.12 4.11 10.63
C LYS A 8 12.77 2.80 9.92
N LYS A 9 11.95 1.95 10.53
CA LYS A 9 11.66 0.64 9.95
C LYS A 9 10.88 0.74 8.63
N GLN A 10 9.90 1.63 8.55
CA GLN A 10 9.19 1.87 7.29
C GLN A 10 10.08 2.59 6.25
N THR A 11 11.03 3.41 6.69
CA THR A 11 12.05 4.00 5.80
C THR A 11 12.95 2.93 5.19
N GLU A 12 13.45 1.97 5.97
CA GLU A 12 14.25 0.84 5.46
C GLU A 12 13.46 0.04 4.41
N VAL A 13 12.21 -0.32 4.73
CA VAL A 13 11.31 -1.06 3.84
C VAL A 13 11.09 -0.34 2.50
N VAL A 14 10.91 0.98 2.50
CA VAL A 14 10.75 1.78 1.28
C VAL A 14 12.09 1.96 0.55
N CYS A 15 13.22 2.12 1.25
CA CYS A 15 14.54 2.11 0.65
C CYS A 15 14.79 0.82 -0.15
N ASP A 16 14.50 -0.35 0.43
CA ASP A 16 14.72 -1.64 -0.22
C ASP A 16 13.90 -1.76 -1.53
N MET A 17 12.62 -1.33 -1.52
CA MET A 17 11.78 -1.29 -2.73
C MET A 17 12.37 -0.42 -3.83
N PHE A 18 12.74 0.83 -3.51
CA PHE A 18 13.24 1.77 -4.50
C PHE A 18 14.67 1.44 -4.97
N GLN A 19 15.46 0.79 -4.11
CA GLN A 19 16.78 0.27 -4.48
C GLN A 19 16.67 -0.89 -5.47
N LEU A 20 15.66 -1.75 -5.34
CA LEU A 20 15.39 -2.82 -6.32
C LEU A 20 14.88 -2.26 -7.66
N GLN A 21 14.02 -1.24 -7.64
CA GLN A 21 13.36 -0.76 -8.87
C GLN A 21 14.14 0.33 -9.64
N TYR A 22 14.82 1.26 -8.96
CA TYR A 22 15.54 2.36 -9.60
C TYR A 22 17.07 2.30 -9.42
N ALA A 23 17.58 1.25 -8.76
CA ALA A 23 18.99 1.12 -8.37
C ALA A 23 19.56 2.30 -7.55
N SER A 24 18.68 3.15 -7.00
CA SER A 24 19.03 4.46 -6.45
C SER A 24 17.97 4.92 -5.44
N THR A 25 18.42 5.40 -4.29
CA THR A 25 17.57 5.86 -3.18
C THR A 25 18.03 7.23 -2.66
N PRO A 26 17.11 8.15 -2.30
CA PRO A 26 17.47 9.37 -1.59
C PRO A 26 17.90 9.04 -0.16
N LYS A 27 18.82 9.86 0.39
CA LYS A 27 19.15 9.77 1.82
C LYS A 27 17.97 10.29 2.64
N VAL A 28 17.68 9.65 3.77
CA VAL A 28 16.63 10.10 4.69
C VAL A 28 17.24 10.64 5.97
N ILE A 29 16.82 11.84 6.38
CA ILE A 29 17.33 12.55 7.56
C ILE A 29 16.18 12.72 8.56
N ILE A 30 16.25 12.02 9.69
CA ILE A 30 15.24 12.09 10.76
C ILE A 30 15.69 13.11 11.82
N ALA A 31 14.84 14.07 12.14
CA ALA A 31 15.09 15.19 13.06
C ALA A 31 13.87 15.48 13.96
N GLY A 32 14.01 16.45 14.86
CA GLY A 32 12.97 16.81 15.84
C GLY A 32 13.09 16.00 17.13
N GLN A 33 11.97 15.68 17.76
CA GLN A 33 11.91 14.87 18.98
C GLN A 33 12.11 13.38 18.62
N THR A 34 13.34 12.89 18.70
CA THR A 34 13.71 11.52 18.30
C THR A 34 13.58 10.47 19.43
N ASN A 35 13.23 10.88 20.65
CA ASN A 35 13.00 9.99 21.80
C ASN A 35 11.52 9.95 22.21
N LEU A 36 10.63 9.77 21.24
CA LEU A 36 9.18 9.72 21.44
C LEU A 36 8.71 8.29 21.68
N ILE A 37 8.23 8.01 22.90
CA ILE A 37 7.74 6.70 23.32
C ILE A 37 6.36 6.84 23.98
N PHE A 38 5.32 6.34 23.32
CA PHE A 38 3.93 6.39 23.80
C PHE A 38 3.10 5.19 23.26
N PRO A 39 1.98 4.81 23.90
CA PRO A 39 1.09 3.77 23.36
C PRO A 39 0.42 4.23 22.05
N TYR A 40 0.44 3.39 21.01
CA TYR A 40 -0.24 3.66 19.76
C TYR A 40 -0.57 2.39 18.97
N ILE A 41 -1.56 2.46 18.06
CA ILE A 41 -1.92 1.35 17.17
C ILE A 41 -0.96 1.37 15.96
N ARG A 42 -0.15 0.32 15.82
CA ARG A 42 0.93 0.25 14.81
C ARG A 42 0.46 0.15 13.37
N MET A 43 -0.35 -0.85 13.05
CA MET A 43 -0.75 -1.19 11.66
C MET A 43 -1.17 0.00 10.78
N PRO A 44 -2.09 0.91 11.18
CA PRO A 44 -2.50 2.02 10.33
C PRO A 44 -1.39 3.08 10.18
N LEU A 45 -0.60 3.33 11.22
CA LEU A 45 0.56 4.24 11.15
C LEU A 45 1.63 3.68 10.21
N GLU A 46 1.90 2.37 10.28
CA GLU A 46 2.87 1.71 9.41
C GLU A 46 2.43 1.77 7.94
N TYR A 47 1.15 1.52 7.64
CA TYR A 47 0.58 1.70 6.31
C TYR A 47 0.72 3.14 5.79
N ILE A 48 0.27 4.13 6.58
CA ILE A 48 0.36 5.55 6.23
C ILE A 48 1.81 5.94 5.91
N LEU A 49 2.76 5.55 6.77
CA LEU A 49 4.17 5.87 6.57
C LEU A 49 4.71 5.28 5.27
N ILE A 50 4.40 4.01 4.94
CA ILE A 50 4.81 3.40 3.67
C ILE A 50 4.27 4.21 2.48
N GLU A 51 2.97 4.49 2.43
CA GLU A 51 2.37 5.21 1.29
C GLU A 51 2.94 6.63 1.12
N LEU A 52 3.09 7.38 2.21
CA LEU A 52 3.65 8.74 2.15
C LEU A 52 5.14 8.73 1.78
N LEU A 53 5.93 7.78 2.29
CA LEU A 53 7.35 7.64 1.95
C LEU A 53 7.54 7.21 0.49
N LYS A 54 6.75 6.25 -0.03
CA LYS A 54 6.80 5.87 -1.46
C LYS A 54 6.59 7.09 -2.36
N ASN A 55 5.62 7.94 -2.04
CA ASN A 55 5.35 9.16 -2.82
C ASN A 55 6.54 10.14 -2.80
N ALA A 56 7.11 10.42 -1.63
CA ALA A 56 8.26 11.31 -1.46
C ALA A 56 9.52 10.79 -2.18
N PHE A 57 9.81 9.49 -2.04
CA PHE A 57 10.93 8.80 -2.73
C PHE A 57 10.78 8.90 -4.24
N ARG A 58 9.58 8.59 -4.74
CA ARG A 58 9.26 8.61 -6.15
C ARG A 58 9.41 10.00 -6.76
N ALA A 59 8.78 11.02 -6.15
CA ALA A 59 8.87 12.39 -6.64
C ALA A 59 10.33 12.85 -6.72
N THR A 60 11.13 12.54 -5.68
CA THR A 60 12.57 12.83 -5.62
C THR A 60 13.39 12.13 -6.72
N ILE A 61 13.05 10.89 -7.06
CA ILE A 61 13.77 10.08 -8.06
C ILE A 61 13.39 10.44 -9.50
N GLU A 62 12.11 10.74 -9.74
CA GLU A 62 11.56 11.08 -11.06
C GLU A 62 11.81 12.55 -11.46
N SER A 63 11.91 13.48 -10.49
CA SER A 63 12.27 14.89 -10.74
C SER A 63 13.76 15.11 -11.03
N ARG A 64 14.60 14.09 -10.80
CA ARG A 64 16.06 14.15 -10.95
C ARG A 64 16.48 14.61 -12.36
N PRO A 65 17.29 15.67 -12.48
CA PRO A 65 17.89 16.07 -13.75
C PRO A 65 18.73 14.95 -14.38
N ARG A 66 18.62 14.75 -15.70
CA ARG A 66 19.39 13.74 -16.43
C ARG A 66 20.89 13.95 -16.21
N GLY A 67 21.57 12.93 -15.69
CA GLY A 67 23.01 12.96 -15.40
C GLY A 67 23.39 13.40 -13.98
N ALA A 68 22.44 13.81 -13.13
CA ALA A 68 22.72 14.06 -11.71
C ALA A 68 22.99 12.73 -10.98
N SER A 69 24.16 12.59 -10.37
CA SER A 69 24.56 11.37 -9.62
C SER A 69 23.90 11.27 -8.25
N ASN A 70 23.60 12.41 -7.61
CA ASN A 70 23.10 12.48 -6.25
C ASN A 70 21.63 12.94 -6.24
N LEU A 71 20.82 12.28 -5.42
CA LEU A 71 19.46 12.69 -5.09
C LEU A 71 19.48 13.64 -3.88
N PRO A 72 18.61 14.67 -3.82
CA PRO A 72 18.44 15.45 -2.61
C PRO A 72 17.87 14.58 -1.47
N PRO A 73 18.19 14.89 -0.21
CA PRO A 73 17.68 14.12 0.93
C PRO A 73 16.20 14.40 1.17
N ILE A 74 15.49 13.38 1.67
CA ILE A 74 14.15 13.52 2.25
C ILE A 74 14.30 13.76 3.74
N HIS A 75 13.65 14.81 4.25
CA HIS A 75 13.71 15.17 5.66
C HIS A 75 12.45 14.72 6.38
N ILE A 76 12.60 13.97 7.47
CA ILE A 76 11.49 13.60 8.36
C ILE A 76 11.65 14.34 9.67
N THR A 77 10.64 15.13 10.06
CA THR A 77 10.61 15.84 11.34
C THR A 77 9.55 15.24 12.24
N LEU A 78 9.95 14.80 13.45
CA LEU A 78 9.06 14.25 14.47
C LEU A 78 8.77 15.30 15.54
N ALA A 79 7.50 15.44 15.92
CA ALA A 79 7.07 16.26 17.05
C ALA A 79 5.89 15.62 17.78
N SER A 80 5.68 15.99 19.04
CA SER A 80 4.59 15.56 19.91
C SER A 80 4.36 16.62 20.99
N ASP A 81 3.09 16.87 21.25
CA ASP A 81 2.60 17.56 22.44
C ASP A 81 1.78 16.57 23.30
N GLU A 82 0.91 17.08 24.17
CA GLU A 82 0.05 16.27 25.05
C GLU A 82 -1.18 15.67 24.34
N ILE A 83 -1.58 16.24 23.20
CA ILE A 83 -2.82 15.91 22.48
C ILE A 83 -2.50 15.07 21.25
N ASP A 84 -1.57 15.53 20.43
CA ASP A 84 -1.23 14.94 19.14
C ASP A 84 0.28 14.68 19.00
N PHE A 85 0.63 13.84 18.03
CA PHE A 85 1.96 13.74 17.47
C PHE A 85 1.93 13.95 15.96
N TRP A 86 3.10 14.34 15.44
CA TRP A 86 3.28 14.82 14.08
C TRP A 86 4.47 14.13 13.43
N VAL A 87 4.28 13.73 12.17
CA VAL A 87 5.35 13.31 11.27
C VAL A 87 5.27 14.20 10.04
N ARG A 88 6.24 15.11 9.89
CA ARG A 88 6.41 15.85 8.63
C ARG A 88 7.41 15.12 7.75
N ILE A 89 7.05 14.82 6.51
CA ILE A 89 7.92 14.28 5.47
C ILE A 89 8.08 15.37 4.40
N SER A 90 9.31 15.84 4.21
CA SER A 90 9.65 16.92 3.28
C SER A 90 10.54 16.37 2.15
N ASP A 91 10.09 16.49 0.91
CA ASP A 91 10.83 16.10 -0.29
C ASP A 91 11.33 17.31 -1.11
N HIS A 92 12.25 17.02 -2.04
CA HIS A 92 12.67 17.94 -3.10
C HIS A 92 12.30 17.37 -4.48
N GLY A 93 11.08 16.83 -4.58
CA GLY A 93 10.53 16.11 -5.72
C GLY A 93 9.91 16.99 -6.81
N GLY A 94 10.18 18.29 -6.83
CA GLY A 94 9.62 19.23 -7.82
C GLY A 94 8.22 19.78 -7.51
N GLY A 95 7.50 19.16 -6.58
CA GLY A 95 6.17 19.58 -6.14
C GLY A 95 5.02 19.01 -6.98
N ILE A 96 3.79 19.20 -6.50
CA ILE A 96 2.56 18.71 -7.11
C ILE A 96 2.05 19.76 -8.13
N PRO A 97 1.73 19.37 -9.37
CA PRO A 97 1.08 20.26 -10.33
C PRO A 97 -0.29 20.73 -9.82
N GLN A 98 -0.55 22.04 -9.83
CA GLN A 98 -1.80 22.69 -9.42
C GLN A 98 -3.02 22.14 -10.19
N GLU A 99 -2.77 21.68 -11.42
CA GLU A 99 -3.74 21.09 -12.33
C GLU A 99 -4.29 19.75 -11.80
N ILE A 100 -3.55 19.06 -10.92
CA ILE A 100 -3.94 17.81 -10.27
C ILE A 100 -4.07 17.91 -8.74
N GLU A 101 -3.74 19.06 -8.14
CA GLU A 101 -3.66 19.26 -6.68
C GLU A 101 -4.97 18.94 -5.93
N HIS A 102 -6.12 19.17 -6.56
CA HIS A 102 -7.41 18.75 -6.00
C HIS A 102 -7.66 17.24 -6.13
N ALA A 103 -7.22 16.64 -7.24
CA ALA A 103 -7.50 15.25 -7.61
C ALA A 103 -6.57 14.23 -6.91
N ILE A 104 -5.46 14.64 -6.28
CA ILE A 104 -4.58 13.74 -5.51
C ILE A 104 -5.28 13.05 -4.31
N TRP A 105 -6.46 13.55 -3.92
CA TRP A 105 -7.30 13.01 -2.85
C TRP A 105 -8.44 12.12 -3.36
N GLU A 106 -8.56 11.93 -4.68
CA GLU A 106 -9.56 11.05 -5.28
C GLU A 106 -9.00 9.63 -5.40
N TYR A 107 -9.83 8.63 -5.11
CA TYR A 107 -9.46 7.23 -5.31
C TYR A 107 -9.32 6.91 -6.81
N HIS A 108 -8.35 6.08 -7.16
CA HIS A 108 -7.96 5.73 -8.54
C HIS A 108 -7.22 6.84 -9.31
N MET A 109 -6.98 8.01 -8.71
CA MET A 109 -6.13 9.02 -9.33
C MET A 109 -4.65 8.70 -9.12
N SER A 110 -3.95 8.46 -10.23
CA SER A 110 -2.51 8.18 -10.27
C SER A 110 -1.85 9.07 -11.33
N THR A 111 -0.59 9.46 -11.13
CA THR A 111 0.11 10.29 -12.13
C THR A 111 0.35 9.50 -13.42
N PRO A 112 0.43 10.14 -14.61
CA PRO A 112 0.67 9.43 -15.87
C PRO A 112 1.97 8.60 -15.88
N SER A 113 2.99 9.04 -15.13
CA SER A 113 4.22 8.28 -14.90
C SER A 113 3.95 6.91 -14.25
N ALA A 114 2.91 6.79 -13.42
CA ALA A 114 2.48 5.56 -12.75
C ALA A 114 1.73 4.64 -13.71
N ALA A 115 0.72 5.20 -14.39
CA ALA A 115 -0.11 4.50 -15.36
C ALA A 115 0.72 3.88 -16.49
N ASN A 116 1.81 4.55 -16.91
CA ASN A 116 2.73 4.01 -17.90
C ASN A 116 3.53 2.78 -17.44
N VAL A 117 3.81 2.66 -16.13
CA VAL A 117 4.45 1.45 -15.56
C VAL A 117 3.40 0.35 -15.35
N GLU A 118 2.18 0.71 -14.94
CA GLU A 118 1.03 -0.19 -14.81
C GLU A 118 0.71 -0.87 -16.17
N ALA A 119 0.65 -0.12 -17.27
CA ALA A 119 0.45 -0.65 -18.63
C ALA A 119 1.60 -1.54 -19.16
N GLY A 120 2.77 -1.52 -18.51
CA GLY A 120 3.87 -2.46 -18.77
C GLY A 120 3.68 -3.83 -18.11
N TRP A 121 2.99 -3.86 -16.96
CA TRP A 121 2.69 -5.09 -16.21
C TRP A 121 1.65 -5.96 -16.94
N GLU A 122 0.57 -5.35 -17.45
CA GLU A 122 -0.46 -6.07 -18.23
C GLU A 122 0.13 -6.82 -19.44
N LYS A 123 1.11 -6.22 -20.13
CA LYS A 123 1.81 -6.86 -21.27
C LYS A 123 2.74 -8.00 -20.87
N SER A 124 3.01 -8.16 -19.57
CA SER A 124 3.94 -9.17 -19.03
C SER A 124 3.23 -10.38 -18.41
N GLN A 125 1.89 -10.37 -18.32
CA GLN A 125 1.09 -11.47 -17.76
C GLN A 125 -0.19 -11.79 -18.56
N THR A 126 -0.02 -12.32 -19.77
CA THR A 126 -1.06 -13.14 -20.42
C THR A 126 -0.47 -14.40 -21.04
N PRO A 127 -0.47 -15.54 -20.32
CA PRO A 127 -0.75 -16.82 -20.98
C PRO A 127 -2.14 -16.70 -21.62
N GLU A 128 -2.30 -17.19 -22.84
CA GLU A 128 -3.58 -17.16 -23.56
C GLU A 128 -4.58 -18.09 -22.86
N VAL A 129 -5.42 -17.54 -21.97
CA VAL A 129 -6.47 -18.29 -21.29
C VAL A 129 -7.69 -18.32 -22.19
N GLN A 130 -8.01 -19.50 -22.71
CA GLN A 130 -9.21 -19.73 -23.50
C GLN A 130 -10.46 -19.44 -22.65
N GLU A 131 -11.36 -18.59 -23.15
CA GLU A 131 -12.59 -18.22 -22.44
C GLU A 131 -13.41 -19.46 -22.08
N LEU A 132 -13.57 -19.72 -20.79
CA LEU A 132 -14.57 -20.64 -20.27
C LEU A 132 -15.91 -19.90 -20.24
N ASP A 133 -16.92 -20.43 -20.93
CA ASP A 133 -18.28 -19.87 -21.00
C ASP A 133 -18.84 -19.55 -19.60
N VAL A 134 -18.80 -18.26 -19.22
CA VAL A 134 -19.35 -17.80 -17.94
C VAL A 134 -20.85 -17.61 -18.10
N LEU A 135 -21.63 -18.56 -17.58
CA LEU A 135 -23.08 -18.43 -17.48
C LEU A 135 -23.46 -17.14 -16.73
N PRO A 136 -24.48 -16.39 -17.19
CA PRO A 136 -24.91 -15.15 -16.54
C PRO A 136 -25.43 -15.43 -15.11
N PRO A 137 -25.31 -14.46 -14.19
CA PRO A 137 -25.66 -14.64 -12.79
C PRO A 137 -27.16 -14.96 -12.62
N PRO A 138 -27.53 -15.90 -11.73
CA PRO A 138 -28.92 -16.32 -11.58
C PRO A 138 -29.77 -15.23 -10.92
N THR A 139 -30.83 -14.81 -11.63
CA THR A 139 -31.86 -13.91 -11.10
C THR A 139 -32.74 -14.64 -10.09
N ALA A 140 -32.89 -14.09 -8.89
CA ALA A 140 -33.72 -14.68 -7.84
C ALA A 140 -35.22 -14.45 -8.10
N SER A 141 -35.94 -15.51 -8.48
CA SER A 141 -37.40 -15.57 -8.44
C SER A 141 -37.85 -16.95 -7.94
N GLY A 142 -38.53 -16.99 -6.79
CA GLY A 142 -38.86 -18.25 -6.11
C GLY A 142 -40.03 -19.04 -6.74
N GLY A 143 -39.97 -20.37 -6.63
CA GLY A 143 -41.02 -21.29 -7.05
C GLY A 143 -40.74 -22.74 -6.64
N SER A 144 -41.75 -23.37 -6.02
CA SER A 144 -41.85 -24.72 -5.41
C SER A 144 -41.10 -25.94 -6.01
N LEU A 145 -40.81 -26.90 -5.11
CA LEU A 145 -40.63 -28.38 -5.22
C LEU A 145 -41.51 -29.08 -6.31
N ASP A 146 -41.26 -30.28 -6.86
CA ASP A 146 -40.26 -31.40 -6.70
C ASP A 146 -40.49 -32.46 -7.86
N PRO A 147 -39.93 -33.72 -7.90
CA PRO A 147 -38.63 -34.30 -7.51
C PRO A 147 -37.97 -35.26 -8.58
N HIS A 148 -36.73 -35.72 -8.32
CA HIS A 148 -36.02 -36.94 -8.82
C HIS A 148 -35.91 -37.29 -10.33
N ILE A 149 -34.70 -37.73 -10.78
CA ILE A 149 -34.51 -38.92 -11.66
C ILE A 149 -33.09 -39.52 -11.54
N VAL A 150 -33.03 -40.83 -11.81
CA VAL A 150 -31.99 -41.85 -11.52
C VAL A 150 -30.68 -41.73 -12.32
N VAL A 151 -29.58 -42.18 -11.72
CA VAL A 151 -28.25 -42.39 -12.34
C VAL A 151 -28.15 -43.79 -12.98
N SER A 152 -27.54 -43.88 -14.17
CA SER A 152 -27.01 -45.16 -14.70
C SER A 152 -25.56 -44.99 -15.16
N ARG A 153 -24.72 -45.96 -14.79
CA ARG A 153 -23.36 -46.14 -15.32
C ARG A 153 -23.42 -47.11 -16.51
N ASP A 154 -22.56 -46.89 -17.49
CA ASP A 154 -21.82 -47.99 -18.15
C ASP A 154 -20.47 -47.45 -18.63
N ALA A 155 -19.50 -48.34 -18.74
CA ALA A 155 -18.08 -48.00 -18.90
C ALA A 155 -17.53 -48.40 -20.27
N LEU A 156 -16.44 -47.74 -20.68
CA LEU A 156 -15.32 -48.39 -21.35
C LEU A 156 -14.05 -47.54 -21.21
N GLU A 157 -12.92 -48.22 -21.11
CA GLU A 157 -11.61 -47.66 -20.76
C GLU A 157 -10.86 -47.25 -22.03
N ASP A 158 -10.05 -46.19 -21.95
CA ASP A 158 -8.79 -46.16 -22.71
C ASP A 158 -7.74 -45.30 -22.00
N SER A 159 -6.49 -45.75 -22.03
CA SER A 159 -5.44 -45.28 -21.11
C SER A 159 -4.41 -44.36 -21.77
N ILE A 160 -4.25 -43.14 -21.24
CA ILE A 160 -3.15 -42.23 -21.57
C ILE A 160 -2.53 -41.68 -20.27
N SER A 161 -1.20 -41.58 -20.24
CA SER A 161 -0.41 -41.46 -19.02
C SER A 161 -0.33 -40.05 -18.41
N LEU A 162 -0.42 -39.99 -17.08
CA LEU A 162 -0.17 -38.79 -16.28
C LEU A 162 1.34 -38.54 -16.08
N PRO A 163 1.83 -37.29 -16.18
CA PRO A 163 3.16 -36.95 -15.69
C PRO A 163 3.20 -37.01 -14.16
N LYS A 164 4.30 -37.54 -13.62
CA LYS A 164 4.51 -37.75 -12.18
C LYS A 164 4.68 -36.41 -11.43
N PRO A 165 4.03 -36.20 -10.27
CA PRO A 165 4.19 -34.96 -9.51
C PRO A 165 5.62 -34.84 -8.94
N PRO A 166 6.18 -33.61 -8.84
CA PRO A 166 7.40 -33.36 -8.08
C PRO A 166 7.17 -33.64 -6.58
N PRO A 167 8.22 -34.01 -5.82
CA PRO A 167 8.09 -34.42 -4.43
C PRO A 167 7.62 -33.28 -3.52
N ALA A 168 6.83 -33.65 -2.52
CA ALA A 168 6.18 -32.70 -1.61
C ALA A 168 7.18 -31.90 -0.77
N TYR A 169 7.05 -30.57 -0.80
CA TYR A 169 7.43 -29.74 0.35
C TYR A 169 6.24 -29.66 1.31
N SER A 170 6.42 -30.32 2.46
CA SER A 170 5.43 -30.43 3.52
C SER A 170 5.41 -29.19 4.41
N GLN A 171 4.33 -28.41 4.33
CA GLN A 171 3.54 -27.93 5.49
C GLN A 171 2.43 -26.99 5.01
N ALA A 172 1.18 -27.32 5.33
CA ALA A 172 0.06 -26.40 5.13
C ALA A 172 0.16 -25.24 6.15
N PRO A 173 -0.07 -23.98 5.76
CA PRO A 173 -0.17 -22.89 6.71
C PRO A 173 -1.37 -23.13 7.62
N GLN A 174 -1.12 -23.34 8.91
CA GLN A 174 -2.17 -23.32 9.92
C GLN A 174 -2.84 -21.95 9.89
N ILE A 175 -4.17 -21.92 9.87
CA ILE A 175 -4.94 -20.67 9.84
C ILE A 175 -4.81 -19.99 11.21
N GLY A 176 -3.78 -19.15 11.32
CA GLY A 176 -3.61 -18.24 12.45
C GLY A 176 -4.79 -17.25 12.51
N GLY A 177 -5.19 -16.89 13.73
CA GLY A 177 -6.34 -16.02 13.97
C GLY A 177 -6.22 -14.61 13.36
N PRO A 178 -7.20 -13.71 13.60
CA PRO A 178 -7.39 -12.47 12.83
C PRO A 178 -6.19 -11.51 12.71
N GLN A 179 -5.16 -11.64 13.56
CA GLN A 179 -3.89 -10.91 13.40
C GLN A 179 -3.06 -11.37 12.19
N GLY A 180 -3.07 -12.67 11.85
CA GLY A 180 -2.31 -13.22 10.72
C GLY A 180 -2.87 -12.80 9.35
N PHE A 181 -4.19 -12.64 9.26
CA PHE A 181 -4.88 -12.26 8.02
C PHE A 181 -4.46 -10.85 7.53
N PHE A 182 -4.41 -9.88 8.44
CA PHE A 182 -3.93 -8.53 8.13
C PHE A 182 -2.45 -8.48 7.77
N SER A 183 -1.60 -9.28 8.44
CA SER A 183 -0.18 -9.37 8.11
C SER A 183 0.07 -9.93 6.72
N GLY A 184 -0.69 -10.95 6.31
CA GLY A 184 -0.57 -11.56 4.97
C GLY A 184 -1.03 -10.62 3.85
N LEU A 185 -2.14 -9.90 4.07
CA LEU A 185 -2.64 -8.92 3.10
C LEU A 185 -1.64 -7.78 2.87
N THR A 186 -1.12 -7.15 3.94
CA THR A 186 -0.12 -6.09 3.77
C THR A 186 1.15 -6.65 3.12
N GLN A 187 1.66 -7.80 3.55
CA GLN A 187 2.92 -8.32 3.03
C GLN A 187 2.87 -8.71 1.54
N HIS A 188 1.73 -9.18 1.02
CA HIS A 188 1.59 -9.46 -0.43
C HIS A 188 1.33 -8.21 -1.28
N GLN A 189 0.55 -7.23 -0.78
CA GLN A 189 0.26 -6.01 -1.55
C GLN A 189 1.42 -5.00 -1.54
N VAL A 190 2.23 -4.98 -0.48
CA VAL A 190 3.41 -4.12 -0.34
C VAL A 190 4.59 -4.59 -1.21
N ALA A 191 4.58 -5.83 -1.72
CA ALA A 191 5.71 -6.46 -2.38
C ALA A 191 5.77 -6.34 -3.92
N LEU A 192 4.71 -5.88 -4.62
CA LEU A 192 4.61 -6.00 -6.09
C LEU A 192 4.33 -4.71 -6.88
N SER A 193 4.09 -3.57 -6.25
CA SER A 193 4.20 -2.28 -6.94
C SER A 193 4.51 -1.12 -6.01
N ILE A 194 5.58 -0.38 -6.33
CA ILE A 194 5.85 0.94 -5.73
C ILE A 194 4.81 2.00 -6.15
N HIS A 195 4.05 1.72 -7.21
CA HIS A 195 2.95 2.54 -7.72
C HIS A 195 1.64 1.86 -7.33
N GLY A 196 0.99 2.37 -6.28
CA GLY A 196 -0.37 1.96 -5.98
C GLY A 196 -1.34 2.50 -7.05
N PHE A 197 -2.47 1.82 -7.22
CA PHE A 197 -3.55 2.17 -8.16
C PHE A 197 -4.30 3.49 -7.79
N GLY A 198 -3.62 4.54 -7.34
CA GLY A 198 -4.23 5.79 -6.89
C GLY A 198 -4.98 5.71 -5.54
N PHE A 199 -4.53 4.83 -4.63
CA PHE A 199 -5.15 4.66 -3.29
C PHE A 199 -4.35 5.28 -2.13
N GLY A 200 -3.04 5.50 -2.29
CA GLY A 200 -2.14 5.77 -1.15
C GLY A 200 -2.51 7.01 -0.32
N LEU A 201 -2.62 8.18 -0.96
CA LEU A 201 -3.00 9.45 -0.31
C LEU A 201 -4.42 9.42 0.29
N PRO A 202 -5.50 9.09 -0.46
CA PRO A 202 -6.85 9.08 0.10
C PRO A 202 -7.01 8.06 1.23
N THR A 203 -6.42 6.86 1.11
CA THR A 203 -6.50 5.84 2.18
C THR A 203 -5.71 6.26 3.41
N SER A 204 -4.52 6.85 3.23
CA SER A 204 -3.72 7.38 4.34
C SER A 204 -4.45 8.47 5.11
N ARG A 205 -5.11 9.38 4.37
CA ARG A 205 -5.92 10.45 4.98
C ARG A 205 -7.15 9.90 5.70
N ALA A 206 -7.85 8.93 5.11
CA ALA A 206 -8.99 8.26 5.75
C ALA A 206 -8.59 7.58 7.07
N TYR A 207 -7.46 6.85 7.10
CA TYR A 207 -6.93 6.28 8.34
C TYR A 207 -6.51 7.35 9.36
N ALA A 208 -5.87 8.44 8.92
CA ALA A 208 -5.50 9.52 9.85
C ALA A 208 -6.74 10.17 10.48
N GLN A 209 -7.76 10.48 9.68
CA GLN A 209 -9.02 11.07 10.16
C GLN A 209 -9.80 10.12 11.07
N PHE A 210 -9.85 8.83 10.75
CA PHE A 210 -10.43 7.80 11.63
C PHE A 210 -9.75 7.77 13.02
N LEU A 211 -8.44 8.02 13.07
CA LEU A 211 -7.64 8.13 14.28
C LEU A 211 -7.60 9.56 14.88
N GLY A 212 -8.52 10.44 14.50
CA GLY A 212 -8.65 11.81 15.04
C GLY A 212 -7.58 12.80 14.56
N GLY A 213 -6.77 12.37 13.60
CA GLY A 213 -5.72 13.08 12.90
C GLY A 213 -6.17 13.76 11.61
N ASP A 214 -5.22 14.09 10.75
CA ASP A 214 -5.42 14.40 9.32
C ASP A 214 -4.09 14.22 8.57
N VAL A 215 -4.14 14.16 7.23
CA VAL A 215 -2.96 14.31 6.36
C VAL A 215 -3.13 15.58 5.54
N GLN A 216 -2.12 16.45 5.59
CA GLN A 216 -2.09 17.71 4.83
C GLN A 216 -0.84 17.77 3.97
N LEU A 217 -0.97 18.34 2.77
CA LEU A 217 0.12 18.52 1.82
C LEU A 217 0.28 20.02 1.55
N TYR A 218 1.51 20.51 1.62
CA TYR A 218 1.89 21.87 1.22
C TYR A 218 2.97 21.75 0.15
N THR A 219 2.66 22.16 -1.07
CA THR A 219 3.58 22.01 -2.20
C THR A 219 4.13 23.36 -2.65
N ILE A 220 5.41 23.37 -3.04
CA ILE A 220 6.09 24.54 -3.57
C ILE A 220 6.72 24.13 -4.89
N ARG A 221 6.10 24.50 -6.02
CA ARG A 221 6.70 24.28 -7.35
C ARG A 221 7.79 25.34 -7.62
N PRO A 222 8.95 24.98 -8.22
CA PRO A 222 9.37 23.65 -8.69
C PRO A 222 10.30 22.93 -7.68
N ILE A 223 10.07 23.09 -6.38
CA ILE A 223 10.99 22.65 -5.30
C ILE A 223 10.63 21.25 -4.79
N GLY A 224 9.42 21.04 -4.27
CA GLY A 224 9.06 19.83 -3.54
C GLY A 224 7.77 19.95 -2.74
N THR A 225 7.50 18.98 -1.87
CA THR A 225 6.28 18.92 -1.04
C THR A 225 6.60 18.61 0.42
N ASP A 226 5.95 19.33 1.33
CA ASP A 226 5.87 19.01 2.75
C ASP A 226 4.54 18.27 3.03
N CYS A 227 4.63 17.03 3.46
CA CYS A 227 3.51 16.23 3.94
C CYS A 227 3.47 16.20 5.47
N PHE A 228 2.37 16.66 6.05
CA PHE A 228 2.14 16.66 7.50
C PHE A 228 1.10 15.60 7.85
N LEU A 229 1.55 14.53 8.52
CA LEU A 229 0.68 13.60 9.23
C LEU A 229 0.52 14.08 10.67
N ARG A 230 -0.70 14.41 11.08
CA ARG A 230 -1.10 14.62 12.49
C ARG A 230 -1.90 13.42 12.97
N LEU A 231 -1.64 12.91 14.17
CA LEU A 231 -2.37 11.81 14.78
C LEU A 231 -2.55 12.07 16.29
N ARG A 232 -3.72 11.74 16.85
CA ARG A 232 -4.02 11.97 18.26
C ARG A 232 -3.43 10.88 19.15
N HIS A 233 -2.96 11.21 20.36
CA HIS A 233 -2.55 10.22 21.35
C HIS A 233 -3.70 9.33 21.83
N ILE A 234 -3.36 8.09 22.21
CA ILE A 234 -4.29 7.17 22.88
C ILE A 234 -4.09 7.29 24.39
N ASP A 235 -4.36 8.49 24.93
CA ASP A 235 -4.13 8.82 26.35
C ASP A 235 -5.38 8.70 27.24
N GLY A 236 -6.55 8.47 26.63
CA GLY A 236 -7.84 8.28 27.31
C GLY A 236 -8.46 9.57 27.90
N LYS A 237 -7.85 10.74 27.72
CA LYS A 237 -8.39 12.02 28.21
C LYS A 237 -9.30 12.70 27.20
N ALA A 238 -9.08 12.49 25.91
CA ALA A 238 -10.03 12.87 24.86
C ALA A 238 -11.22 11.89 24.82
N HIS A 239 -12.36 12.33 24.27
CA HIS A 239 -13.48 11.42 23.99
C HIS A 239 -13.00 10.24 23.11
N SER A 240 -13.12 9.03 23.64
CA SER A 240 -12.80 7.80 22.92
C SER A 240 -13.51 7.73 21.58
N PHE A 241 -12.82 7.24 20.56
CA PHE A 241 -13.40 6.92 19.27
C PHE A 241 -14.61 5.99 19.48
N ARG A 242 -15.81 6.47 19.15
CA ARG A 242 -17.01 5.62 19.10
C ARG A 242 -16.95 4.82 17.80
N ILE A 243 -16.78 3.50 17.96
CA ILE A 243 -16.97 2.48 16.94
C ILE A 243 -18.48 2.19 16.85
#